data_AF-A0A6N8JGQ8-F1
#
_entry.id   AF-A0A6N8JGQ8-F1
#
_cell.length_a   1.000
_cell.length_b   1.000
_cell.length_c   1.000
_cell.angle_alpha   90.00
_cell.angle_beta   90.00
_cell.angle_gamma   90.00
#
_symmetry.space_group_name_H-M   'P 1'
#
loop_
_entity.id
_entity.type
_entity.pdbx_description
1 polymer ?
#
loop_
_entity_poly.entity_id
_entity_poly.type
_entity_poly.pdbx_seq_one_letter_code
_entity_poly.pdbx_strand_id
1 'polypeptide(L)'
;MRRLPFILTYLILVFLWCVLFYKFLAPVKEPQLVLLLLAGSLFYSLIWGMFISLFQRIVGWKGYGMLLIPVAIMIVFFLGMDKSTFLFMGGLIIISELVSLAKIFSHYHKKGN
;
A
#
# COMPACT_ATOMS: atom_id res chain seq x y z
N MET A 1 -3.66 -11.51 18.33
CA MET A 1 -3.66 -10.06 18.67
C MET A 1 -2.54 -9.21 18.03
N ARG A 2 -1.44 -9.76 17.50
CA ARG A 2 -0.34 -8.96 16.90
C ARG A 2 -0.52 -8.42 15.48
N ARG A 3 -1.55 -8.83 14.75
CA ARG A 3 -1.85 -8.29 13.41
C ARG A 3 -2.59 -6.94 13.46
N LEU A 4 -3.35 -6.70 14.52
CA LEU A 4 -4.09 -5.47 14.79
C LEU A 4 -3.23 -4.19 14.76
N PRO A 5 -2.03 -4.13 15.39
CA PRO A 5 -1.22 -2.91 15.37
C PRO A 5 -0.77 -2.55 13.94
N PHE A 6 -0.33 -3.52 13.13
CA PHE A 6 0.15 -3.23 11.77
C PHE A 6 -0.96 -2.77 10.82
N ILE A 7 -2.18 -3.32 10.97
CA ILE A 7 -3.34 -2.88 10.18
C ILE A 7 -3.73 -1.44 10.57
N LEU A 8 -3.73 -1.13 11.88
CA LEU A 8 -3.99 0.23 12.35
C LEU A 8 -2.92 1.21 11.87
N THR A 9 -1.64 0.86 11.96
CA THR A 9 -0.53 1.67 11.43
C THR A 9 -0.69 1.91 9.93
N TYR A 10 -1.06 0.89 9.16
CA TYR A 10 -1.34 1.03 7.74
C TYR A 10 -2.47 2.03 7.47
N LEU A 11 -3.61 1.89 8.15
CA LEU A 11 -4.77 2.78 7.97
C LEU A 11 -4.44 4.23 8.34
N ILE A 12 -3.68 4.47 9.41
CA ILE A 12 -3.24 5.81 9.82
C ILE A 12 -2.32 6.42 8.76
N LEU A 13 -1.35 5.66 8.25
CA LEU A 13 -0.43 6.12 7.22
C LEU A 13 -1.15 6.41 5.91
N VAL A 14 -2.11 5.57 5.50
CA VAL A 14 -2.95 5.78 4.32
C VAL A 14 -3.80 7.03 4.48
N PHE A 15 -4.44 7.22 5.63
CA PHE A 15 -5.21 8.43 5.92
C PHE A 15 -4.34 9.69 5.80
N LEU A 16 -3.17 9.66 6.43
CA LEU A 16 -2.22 10.76 6.41
C LEU A 16 -1.72 11.04 4.99
N TRP A 17 -1.48 10.00 4.20
CA TRP A 17 -1.13 10.13 2.78
C TRP A 17 -2.24 10.76 1.95
N CYS A 18 -3.50 10.34 2.13
CA CYS A 18 -4.64 10.95 1.44
C CYS A 18 -4.74 12.46 1.75
N VAL A 19 -4.52 12.86 3.01
CA VAL A 19 -4.52 14.27 3.40
C VAL A 19 -3.33 15.03 2.80
N LEU A 20 -2.12 14.48 2.87
CA LEU A 20 -0.92 15.10 2.29
C LEU A 20 -1.02 15.22 0.77
N PHE A 21 -1.46 14.17 0.10
CA PHE A 21 -1.68 14.15 -1.34
C PHE A 21 -2.73 15.19 -1.72
N TYR A 22 -3.87 15.21 -1.03
CA TYR A 22 -4.89 16.23 -1.24
C TYR A 22 -4.34 17.66 -1.06
N LYS A 23 -3.50 17.91 -0.05
CA LYS A 23 -2.98 19.25 0.21
C LYS A 23 -1.94 19.70 -0.81
N PHE A 24 -0.99 18.83 -1.16
CA PHE A 24 0.22 19.22 -1.90
C PHE A 24 0.26 18.77 -3.36
N LEU A 25 -0.38 17.64 -3.70
CA LEU A 25 -0.16 16.96 -4.99
C LEU A 25 -1.42 16.82 -5.84
N ALA A 26 -2.61 16.89 -5.23
CA ALA A 26 -3.87 16.78 -5.96
C ALA A 26 -4.04 17.95 -6.95
N PRO A 27 -4.35 17.66 -8.24
CA PRO A 27 -4.47 18.68 -9.28
C PRO A 27 -5.71 19.56 -9.11
N VAL A 28 -6.75 19.04 -8.43
CA VAL A 28 -8.01 19.75 -8.17
C VAL A 28 -8.29 19.67 -6.66
N LYS A 29 -8.80 20.75 -6.06
CA LYS A 29 -9.11 20.81 -4.62
C LYS A 29 -10.61 20.81 -4.37
N GLU A 30 -11.26 19.73 -4.78
CA GLU A 30 -12.68 19.55 -4.49
C GLU A 30 -12.88 19.05 -3.06
N PRO A 31 -13.92 19.53 -2.34
CA PRO A 31 -14.16 19.16 -0.96
C PRO A 31 -14.44 17.65 -0.79
N GLN A 32 -14.94 16.99 -1.84
CA GLN A 32 -15.23 15.55 -1.84
C GLN A 32 -14.00 14.69 -2.17
N LEU A 33 -12.92 15.29 -2.69
CA LEU A 33 -11.79 14.54 -3.22
C LEU A 33 -11.06 13.75 -2.14
N VAL A 34 -10.94 14.27 -0.91
CA VAL A 34 -10.32 13.52 0.21
C VAL A 34 -11.08 12.23 0.49
N LEU A 35 -12.42 12.30 0.48
CA LEU A 35 -13.28 11.14 0.71
C LEU A 35 -13.14 10.12 -0.42
N LEU A 36 -13.05 10.62 -1.66
CA LEU A 36 -12.85 9.79 -2.85
C LEU A 36 -11.48 9.09 -2.84
N LEU A 37 -10.42 9.81 -2.48
CA LEU A 37 -9.06 9.28 -2.32
C LEU A 37 -9.04 8.19 -1.24
N LEU A 38 -9.75 8.41 -0.14
CA LEU A 38 -9.82 7.46 0.96
C LEU A 38 -10.61 6.21 0.56
N ALA A 39 -11.78 6.36 -0.06
CA ALA A 39 -12.56 5.23 -0.60
C ALA A 39 -11.77 4.44 -1.64
N GLY A 40 -11.09 5.14 -2.56
CA GLY A 40 -10.22 4.55 -3.57
C GLY A 40 -9.05 3.78 -2.94
N SER A 41 -8.41 4.33 -1.92
CA SER A 41 -7.30 3.67 -1.21
C SER A 41 -7.74 2.36 -0.53
N LEU A 42 -8.93 2.34 0.09
CA LEU A 42 -9.48 1.14 0.71
C LEU A 42 -9.84 0.08 -0.34
N PHE A 43 -10.48 0.48 -1.42
CA PHE A 43 -10.80 -0.41 -2.53
C PHE A 43 -9.53 -1.02 -3.14
N TYR A 44 -8.50 -0.20 -3.37
CA TYR A 44 -7.23 -0.66 -3.89
C TYR A 44 -6.52 -1.61 -2.92
N SER A 45 -6.58 -1.34 -1.62
CA SER A 45 -6.04 -2.23 -0.57
C SER A 45 -6.69 -3.61 -0.58
N LEU A 46 -8.00 -3.69 -0.83
CA LEU A 46 -8.74 -4.96 -0.93
C LEU A 46 -8.31 -5.75 -2.17
N ILE A 47 -8.28 -5.09 -3.33
CA ILE A 47 -7.79 -5.69 -4.57
C ILE A 47 -6.37 -6.20 -4.37
N TRP A 48 -5.51 -5.38 -3.77
CA TRP A 48 -4.13 -5.72 -3.48
C TRP A 48 -3.99 -6.94 -2.58
N GLY A 49 -4.76 -7.00 -1.49
CA GLY A 49 -4.81 -8.16 -0.60
C GLY A 49 -5.27 -9.44 -1.31
N MET A 50 -6.24 -9.33 -2.22
CA MET A 50 -6.69 -10.46 -3.05
C MET A 50 -5.58 -10.93 -4.00
N PHE A 51 -4.91 -10.02 -4.71
CA PHE A 51 -3.80 -10.34 -5.61
C PHE A 51 -2.65 -11.03 -4.86
N ILE A 52 -2.23 -10.49 -3.72
CA ILE A 52 -1.18 -11.11 -2.90
C ILE A 52 -1.59 -12.51 -2.47
N SER A 53 -2.83 -12.70 -2.02
CA SER A 53 -3.33 -14.01 -1.59
C SER A 53 -3.33 -15.04 -2.74
N LEU A 54 -3.76 -14.62 -3.92
CA LEU A 54 -3.74 -15.45 -5.13
C LEU A 54 -2.30 -15.78 -5.54
N PHE A 55 -1.41 -14.79 -5.55
CA PHE A 55 -0.02 -14.96 -5.95
C PHE A 55 0.75 -15.87 -4.98
N GLN A 56 0.51 -15.73 -3.67
CA GLN A 56 1.02 -16.64 -2.64
C GLN A 56 0.58 -18.08 -2.90
N ARG A 57 -0.68 -18.29 -3.30
CA ARG A 57 -1.24 -19.61 -3.57
C ARG A 57 -0.65 -20.24 -4.84
N ILE A 58 -0.41 -19.43 -5.87
CA ILE A 58 0.05 -19.91 -7.19
C ILE A 58 1.58 -20.13 -7.20
N VAL A 59 2.34 -19.15 -6.72
CA VAL A 59 3.81 -19.12 -6.86
C VAL A 59 4.51 -19.70 -5.63
N GLY A 60 3.80 -19.86 -4.50
CA GLY A 60 4.35 -20.42 -3.27
C GLY A 60 5.41 -19.55 -2.60
N TRP A 61 5.67 -18.34 -3.12
CA TRP A 61 6.64 -17.40 -2.55
C TRP A 61 6.23 -16.99 -1.14
N LYS A 62 7.16 -17.14 -0.18
CA LYS A 62 7.00 -16.71 1.21
C LYS A 62 8.13 -15.73 1.56
N GLY A 63 7.81 -14.61 2.20
CA GLY A 63 8.80 -13.63 2.67
C GLY A 63 9.13 -12.53 1.65
N TYR A 64 10.42 -12.21 1.52
CA TYR A 64 10.92 -11.04 0.78
C TYR A 64 10.55 -11.01 -0.72
N GLY A 65 10.33 -12.17 -1.36
CA GLY A 65 9.87 -12.22 -2.76
C GLY A 65 8.52 -11.53 -3.01
N MET A 66 7.69 -11.35 -1.97
CA MET A 66 6.43 -10.61 -2.09
C MET A 66 6.62 -9.10 -2.26
N LEU A 67 7.76 -8.55 -1.84
CA LEU A 67 8.06 -7.11 -1.94
C LEU A 67 8.34 -6.69 -3.40
N LEU A 68 8.64 -7.65 -4.28
CA LEU A 68 8.89 -7.40 -5.71
C LEU A 68 7.59 -7.25 -6.52
N ILE A 69 6.49 -7.83 -6.05
CA ILE A 69 5.18 -7.80 -6.72
C ILE A 69 4.67 -6.36 -6.90
N PRO A 70 4.64 -5.49 -5.86
CA PRO A 70 4.22 -4.09 -6.02
C PRO A 70 5.10 -3.29 -6.97
N VAL A 71 6.40 -3.57 -7.00
CA VAL A 71 7.34 -2.90 -7.91
C VAL A 71 7.07 -3.31 -9.36
N ALA A 72 6.90 -4.61 -9.63
CA ALA A 72 6.56 -5.10 -10.96
C ALA A 72 5.23 -4.51 -11.47
N ILE A 73 4.24 -4.41 -10.58
CA ILE A 73 2.94 -3.85 -10.90
C ILE A 73 3.00 -2.34 -11.17
N MET A 74 3.81 -1.58 -10.42
CA MET A 74 4.10 -0.18 -10.72
C MET A 74 4.68 0.03 -12.12
N ILE A 75 5.58 -0.84 -12.57
CA ILE A 75 6.17 -0.77 -13.91
C ILE A 75 5.10 -0.93 -14.99
N VAL A 76 4.15 -1.86 -14.80
CA VAL A 76 3.04 -2.08 -15.75
C VAL A 76 2.08 -0.90 -15.75
N PHE A 77 1.72 -0.37 -14.58
CA PHE A 77 0.78 0.75 -14.45
C PHE A 77 1.36 2.10 -14.89
N PHE A 78 2.69 2.27 -14.90
CA PHE A 78 3.36 3.49 -15.38
C PHE A 78 2.98 3.85 -16.83
N LEU A 79 2.67 2.87 -17.67
CA LEU A 79 2.34 3.09 -19.08
C LEU A 79 0.88 3.51 -19.33
N GLY A 80 -0.02 3.26 -18.38
CA GLY A 80 -1.47 3.42 -18.58
C GLY A 80 -2.14 4.48 -17.72
N MET A 81 -1.42 5.08 -16.77
CA MET A 81 -2.00 5.98 -15.76
C MET A 81 -1.52 7.41 -15.90
N ASP A 82 -2.38 8.36 -15.54
CA ASP A 82 -1.99 9.76 -15.42
C ASP A 82 -1.01 9.97 -14.25
N LYS A 83 -0.18 11.01 -14.36
CA LYS A 83 0.91 11.29 -13.43
C LYS A 83 0.42 11.43 -11.98
N SER A 84 -0.73 12.07 -11.75
CA SER A 84 -1.30 12.24 -10.40
C SER A 84 -1.70 10.91 -9.79
N THR A 85 -2.42 10.07 -10.54
CA THR A 85 -2.85 8.77 -10.05
C THR A 85 -1.67 7.83 -9.83
N PHE A 86 -0.64 7.89 -10.69
CA PHE A 86 0.60 7.15 -10.50
C PHE A 86 1.32 7.56 -9.21
N LEU A 87 1.47 8.87 -8.95
CA LEU A 87 2.08 9.38 -7.72
C LEU A 87 1.29 8.97 -6.48
N PHE A 88 -0.04 9.01 -6.56
CA PHE A 88 -0.91 8.59 -5.47
C PHE A 88 -0.72 7.09 -5.13
N MET A 89 -0.76 6.23 -6.16
CA MET A 89 -0.55 4.79 -6.01
C MET A 89 0.85 4.45 -5.51
N GLY A 90 1.88 5.14 -6.02
CA GLY A 90 3.25 4.97 -5.55
C GLY A 90 3.37 5.21 -4.05
N GLY A 91 2.71 6.25 -3.52
CA GLY A 91 2.68 6.50 -2.07
C GLY A 91 1.98 5.39 -1.28
N LEU A 92 0.85 4.86 -1.77
CA LEU A 92 0.16 3.74 -1.13
C LEU A 92 1.02 2.47 -1.10
N ILE A 93 1.77 2.22 -2.18
CA ILE A 93 2.69 1.07 -2.28
C ILE A 93 3.85 1.23 -1.31
N ILE A 94 4.48 2.41 -1.24
CA ILE A 94 5.56 2.68 -0.27
C ILE A 94 5.07 2.44 1.17
N ILE A 95 3.86 2.90 1.51
CA ILE A 95 3.26 2.67 2.82
C ILE A 95 3.06 1.17 3.07
N SER A 96 2.54 0.44 2.07
CA SER A 96 2.33 -1.01 2.18
C SER A 96 3.65 -1.77 2.39
N GLU A 97 4.69 -1.40 1.66
CA GLU A 97 6.04 -1.96 1.76
C GLU A 97 6.68 -1.66 3.11
N LEU A 98 6.60 -0.42 3.60
CA LEU A 98 7.10 -0.02 4.91
C LEU A 98 6.45 -0.81 6.05
N VAL A 99 5.13 -0.97 6.02
CA VAL A 99 4.41 -1.76 7.04
C VAL A 99 4.78 -3.24 6.94
N SER A 100 4.99 -3.75 5.73
CA SER A 100 5.41 -5.14 5.49
C SER A 100 6.83 -5.40 5.99
N LEU A 101 7.77 -4.48 5.72
CA LEU A 101 9.13 -4.51 6.26
C LEU A 101 9.13 -4.44 7.78
N ALA A 102 8.39 -3.49 8.38
CA ALA A 102 8.28 -3.36 9.84
C ALA A 102 7.75 -4.66 10.48
N LYS A 103 6.80 -5.32 9.84
CA LYS A 103 6.28 -6.62 10.27
C LYS A 103 7.32 -7.74 10.17
N ILE A 104 8.11 -7.77 9.09
CA ILE A 104 9.19 -8.76 8.91
C ILE A 104 10.28 -8.56 9.96
N PHE A 105 10.76 -7.32 10.17
CA PHE A 105 11.76 -6.98 11.18
C PHE A 105 11.29 -7.32 12.60
N SER A 106 10.05 -6.96 12.95
CA SER A 106 9.45 -7.29 14.25
C SER A 106 9.39 -8.81 14.49
N HIS A 107 9.15 -9.59 13.43
CA HIS A 107 9.11 -11.05 13.53
C HIS A 107 10.50 -11.68 13.69
N TYR A 108 11.51 -11.14 12.99
CA TYR A 108 12.90 -11.57 13.11
C TYR A 108 13.49 -11.28 14.50
N HIS A 109 13.24 -10.08 15.05
CA HIS A 109 13.72 -9.70 16.38
C HIS A 109 13.20 -10.64 17.48
N LYS A 110 12.00 -11.20 17.29
CA LYS A 110 11.39 -12.12 18.26
C LYS A 110 11.74 -13.60 18.06
N LYS A 111 12.47 -13.95 17.01
CA LYS A 111 13.03 -15.29 16.81
C LYS A 111 14.48 -15.39 17.30
N GLY A 112 15.13 -14.26 17.53
CA GLY A 112 16.51 -14.16 18.03
C GLY A 112 16.64 -13.91 19.54
N ASN A 113 15.52 -13.82 20.26
CA ASN A 113 15.41 -13.91 21.72
C ASN A 113 14.67 -15.20 22.08
#